data_AF-A0A3L7D8P3-F1
#
_entry.id   AF-A0A3L7D8P3-F1
#
_cell.length_a   1.000
_cell.length_b   1.000
_cell.length_c   1.000
_cell.angle_alpha   90.00
_cell.angle_beta   90.00
_cell.angle_gamma   90.00
#
_symmetry.space_group_name_H-M   'P 1'
#
loop_
_entity.id
_entity.type
_entity.pdbx_description
1 polymer ?
#
loop_
_entity_poly.entity_id
_entity_poly.type
_entity_poly.pdbx_seq_one_letter_code
_entity_poly.pdbx_strand_id
1 'polypeptide(L)'
;MKIADILKDSNYKLTQFSQDKINFIEENIIVKEVRGKKVPYFKCLVRNKDVKLTPEEVIRQLYVLVLTKDFGYPTDRMELEYAVSFGREKKRADIVIFDKDKVTAPYIIVELKKPKFKEGKEQLKSYCNATGAPIGVWTNGDSISYYHRKDPNYFEDIPTIPRADQKLSDILEERWTIDDLIVNYHFISEQKRHFFAHSFRKPSPLF
;
A
#
# COMPACT_ATOMS: atom_id res chain seq x y z
N MET A 1 -13.41 12.53 21.14
CA MET A 1 -14.05 11.34 20.54
C MET A 1 -12.93 10.43 20.07
N LYS A 2 -13.00 9.11 20.28
CA LYS A 2 -11.92 8.20 19.86
C LYS A 2 -12.23 7.60 18.49
N ILE A 3 -11.20 7.33 17.69
CA ILE A 3 -11.37 6.67 16.38
C ILE A 3 -11.93 5.26 16.58
N ALA A 4 -11.55 4.58 17.66
CA ALA A 4 -12.11 3.28 18.03
C ALA A 4 -13.65 3.29 18.12
N ASP A 5 -14.25 4.38 18.59
CA ASP A 5 -15.71 4.53 18.65
C ASP A 5 -16.34 4.62 17.26
N ILE A 6 -15.64 5.26 16.32
CA ILE A 6 -16.07 5.40 14.91
C ILE A 6 -15.95 4.04 14.19
N LEU A 7 -14.95 3.23 14.53
CA LEU A 7 -14.68 1.95 13.90
C LEU A 7 -15.39 0.75 14.54
N LYS A 8 -16.05 0.92 15.69
CA LYS A 8 -16.59 -0.14 16.55
C LYS A 8 -17.43 -1.19 15.81
N ASP A 9 -18.28 -0.77 14.88
CA ASP A 9 -19.17 -1.65 14.10
C ASP A 9 -18.64 -1.93 12.67
N SER A 10 -17.39 -1.58 12.41
CA SER A 10 -16.72 -1.79 11.12
C SER A 10 -15.78 -2.98 11.18
N ASN A 11 -15.41 -3.50 10.00
CA ASN A 11 -14.35 -4.52 9.92
C ASN A 11 -12.94 -3.90 9.90
N TYR A 12 -12.79 -2.57 9.89
CA TYR A 12 -11.47 -1.95 9.76
C TYR A 12 -10.64 -2.08 11.04
N LYS A 13 -9.34 -2.31 10.86
CA LYS A 13 -8.37 -2.37 11.97
C LYS A 13 -7.37 -1.23 11.86
N LEU A 14 -6.79 -0.87 13.00
CA LEU A 14 -5.80 0.19 13.14
C LEU A 14 -4.36 -0.34 13.21
N THR A 15 -4.16 -1.65 13.08
CA THR A 15 -2.89 -2.37 13.31
C THR A 15 -1.75 -1.90 12.41
N GLN A 16 -2.07 -1.32 11.25
CA GLN A 16 -1.10 -0.77 10.30
C GLN A 16 -0.59 0.64 10.65
N PHE A 17 -1.20 1.32 11.62
CA PHE A 17 -0.93 2.74 11.88
C PHE A 17 -0.26 2.94 13.23
N SER A 18 0.79 3.77 13.24
CA SER A 18 1.46 4.18 14.48
C SER A 18 0.52 5.02 15.35
N GLN A 19 0.67 4.91 16.67
CA GLN A 19 -0.16 5.64 17.64
C GLN A 19 -0.15 7.16 17.41
N ASP A 20 0.98 7.74 17.00
CA ASP A 20 1.06 9.18 16.71
C ASP A 20 0.14 9.64 15.58
N LYS A 21 -0.05 8.80 14.56
CA LYS A 21 -0.96 9.10 13.43
C LYS A 21 -2.42 8.99 13.86
N ILE A 22 -2.73 8.03 14.72
CA ILE A 22 -4.06 7.86 15.33
C ILE A 22 -4.38 9.08 16.20
N ASN A 23 -3.47 9.45 17.11
CA ASN A 23 -3.61 10.61 17.97
C ASN A 23 -3.79 11.90 17.18
N PHE A 24 -3.01 12.11 16.12
CA PHE A 24 -3.13 13.28 15.27
C PHE A 24 -4.55 13.46 14.71
N ILE A 25 -5.18 12.39 14.22
CA ILE A 25 -6.57 12.49 13.75
C ILE A 25 -7.52 12.74 14.92
N GLU A 26 -7.38 12.01 16.04
CA GLU A 26 -8.24 12.14 17.22
C GLU A 26 -8.26 13.56 17.81
N GLU A 27 -7.09 14.18 17.91
CA GLU A 27 -6.90 15.55 18.44
C GLU A 27 -7.52 16.61 17.51
N ASN A 28 -7.65 16.31 16.22
CA ASN A 28 -8.18 17.23 15.21
C ASN A 28 -9.62 16.88 14.78
N ILE A 29 -10.34 16.05 15.55
CA ILE A 29 -11.75 15.76 15.29
C ILE A 29 -12.61 16.97 15.69
N ILE A 30 -13.39 17.45 14.72
CA ILE A 30 -14.39 18.49 14.90
C ILE A 30 -15.76 17.83 15.04
N VAL A 31 -16.43 18.00 16.17
CA VAL A 31 -17.79 17.48 16.36
C VAL A 31 -18.80 18.54 15.93
N LYS A 32 -19.65 18.20 14.96
CA LYS A 32 -20.75 19.06 14.49
C LYS A 32 -22.09 18.44 14.83
N GLU A 33 -23.08 19.27 15.10
CA GLU A 33 -24.46 18.80 15.26
C GLU A 33 -25.19 18.83 13.91
N VAL A 34 -25.72 17.68 13.50
CA VAL A 34 -26.48 17.54 12.25
C VAL A 34 -27.78 16.81 12.57
N ARG A 35 -28.93 17.47 12.41
CA ARG A 35 -30.26 16.92 12.70
C ARG A 35 -30.35 16.33 14.13
N GLY A 36 -29.84 17.07 15.12
CA GLY A 36 -29.84 16.65 16.54
C GLY A 36 -28.84 15.55 16.89
N LYS A 37 -27.97 15.12 15.96
CA LYS A 37 -26.94 14.09 16.19
C LYS A 37 -25.55 14.70 16.15
N LYS A 38 -24.69 14.32 17.09
CA LYS A 38 -23.26 14.64 17.07
C LYS A 38 -22.56 13.80 16.01
N VAL A 39 -21.98 14.44 15.01
CA VAL A 39 -21.29 13.81 13.89
C VAL A 39 -19.83 14.27 13.87
N PRO A 40 -18.85 13.34 13.83
CA PRO A 40 -17.45 13.70 13.72
C PRO A 40 -17.07 14.13 12.30
N TYR A 41 -16.29 15.18 12.22
CA TYR A 41 -15.65 15.71 11.03
C TYR A 41 -14.15 15.85 11.25
N PHE A 42 -13.41 15.91 10.15
CA PHE A 42 -11.97 16.16 10.14
C PHE A 42 -11.63 17.03 8.93
N LYS A 43 -10.66 17.92 9.07
CA LYS A 43 -10.18 18.74 7.95
C LYS A 43 -9.29 17.88 7.05
N CYS A 44 -9.84 17.44 5.91
CA CYS A 44 -9.15 16.55 4.99
C CYS A 44 -7.80 17.13 4.54
N LEU A 45 -6.72 16.34 4.68
CA LEU A 45 -5.34 16.79 4.44
C LEU A 45 -5.06 17.14 2.97
N VAL A 46 -5.75 16.46 2.05
CA VAL A 46 -5.60 16.70 0.60
C VAL A 46 -6.63 17.69 0.09
N ARG A 47 -7.91 17.52 0.47
CA ARG A 47 -9.03 18.32 -0.07
C ARG A 47 -9.23 19.67 0.62
N ASN A 48 -8.50 19.92 1.71
CA ASN A 48 -8.55 21.15 2.52
C ASN A 48 -9.96 21.61 2.91
N LYS A 49 -10.84 20.65 3.21
CA LYS A 49 -12.24 20.89 3.64
C LYS A 49 -12.66 19.91 4.71
N ASP A 50 -13.64 20.29 5.51
CA ASP A 50 -14.21 19.40 6.52
C ASP A 50 -14.97 18.25 5.85
N VAL A 51 -14.58 17.03 6.18
CA VAL A 51 -15.21 15.80 5.72
C VAL A 51 -15.73 15.01 6.90
N LYS A 52 -16.88 14.36 6.73
CA LYS A 52 -17.45 13.48 7.76
C LYS A 52 -16.51 12.29 7.95
N LEU A 53 -16.12 12.00 9.19
CA LEU A 53 -15.33 10.82 9.52
C LEU A 53 -16.22 9.57 9.52
N THR A 54 -16.36 8.95 8.36
CA THR A 54 -16.83 7.57 8.24
C THR A 54 -15.67 6.61 8.55
N PRO A 55 -15.93 5.31 8.83
CA PRO A 55 -14.85 4.34 9.01
C PRO A 55 -13.86 4.31 7.86
N GLU A 56 -14.36 4.41 6.62
CA GLU A 56 -13.52 4.44 5.42
C GLU A 56 -12.70 5.73 5.32
N GLU A 57 -13.29 6.89 5.65
CA GLU A 57 -12.56 8.17 5.63
C GLU A 57 -11.48 8.22 6.72
N VAL A 58 -11.71 7.62 7.89
CA VAL A 58 -10.68 7.47 8.93
C VAL A 58 -9.46 6.74 8.35
N ILE A 59 -9.67 5.57 7.75
CA ILE A 59 -8.56 4.77 7.18
C ILE A 59 -7.89 5.54 6.04
N ARG A 60 -8.65 6.25 5.20
CA ARG A 60 -8.11 7.08 4.13
C ARG A 60 -7.22 8.19 4.65
N GLN A 61 -7.65 8.93 5.68
CA GLN A 61 -6.85 10.01 6.26
C GLN A 61 -5.62 9.47 7.01
N LEU A 62 -5.72 8.32 7.70
CA LEU A 62 -4.56 7.64 8.29
C LEU A 62 -3.54 7.22 7.24
N TYR A 63 -4.01 6.70 6.09
CA TYR A 63 -3.11 6.29 5.01
C TYR A 63 -2.47 7.49 4.30
N VAL A 64 -3.18 8.61 4.16
CA VAL A 64 -2.58 9.88 3.71
C VAL A 64 -1.46 10.33 4.66
N LEU A 65 -1.60 10.15 5.98
CA LEU A 65 -0.50 10.43 6.92
C LEU A 65 0.70 9.51 6.71
N VAL A 66 0.49 8.22 6.41
CA VAL A 66 1.58 7.30 6.05
C VAL A 66 2.30 7.79 4.79
N LEU A 67 1.55 8.10 3.73
CA LEU A 67 2.12 8.56 2.47
C LEU A 67 2.89 9.88 2.62
N THR A 68 2.41 10.80 3.45
CA THR A 68 3.02 12.12 3.64
C THR A 68 4.17 12.10 4.64
N LYS A 69 4.05 11.39 5.77
CA LYS A 69 5.03 11.41 6.87
C LYS A 69 6.11 10.36 6.72
N ASP A 70 5.76 9.17 6.24
CA ASP A 70 6.69 8.05 6.15
C ASP A 70 7.31 7.98 4.74
N PHE A 71 6.47 8.14 3.70
CA PHE A 71 6.95 8.11 2.31
C PHE A 71 7.29 9.49 1.73
N GLY A 72 6.97 10.58 2.42
CA GLY A 72 7.37 11.93 2.02
C GLY A 72 6.63 12.50 0.81
N TYR A 73 5.54 11.89 0.35
CA TYR A 73 4.76 12.42 -0.76
C TYR A 73 3.97 13.65 -0.30
N PRO A 74 4.14 14.82 -0.94
CA PRO A 74 3.38 16.01 -0.56
C PRO A 74 1.92 15.88 -1.01
N THR A 75 1.01 16.57 -0.30
CA THR A 75 -0.44 16.47 -0.54
C THR A 75 -0.89 17.11 -1.84
N ASP A 76 -0.12 18.05 -2.39
CA ASP A 76 -0.36 18.69 -3.69
C ASP A 76 -0.17 17.72 -4.88
N ARG A 77 0.58 16.63 -4.68
CA ARG A 77 0.71 15.51 -5.61
C ARG A 77 -0.37 14.45 -5.44
N MET A 78 -1.37 14.65 -4.59
CA MET A 78 -2.39 13.65 -4.30
C MET A 78 -3.79 14.11 -4.72
N GLU A 79 -4.61 13.15 -5.14
CA GLU A 79 -6.06 13.34 -5.27
C GLU A 79 -6.79 12.18 -4.59
N LEU A 80 -7.90 12.49 -3.92
CA LEU A 80 -8.74 11.51 -3.23
C LEU A 80 -10.01 11.28 -4.03
N GLU A 81 -10.49 10.03 -4.05
CA GLU A 81 -11.69 9.63 -4.80
C GLU A 81 -11.59 9.98 -6.31
N TYR A 82 -10.38 9.85 -6.86
CA TYR A 82 -10.00 10.21 -8.22
C TYR A 82 -10.80 9.42 -9.25
N ALA A 83 -11.42 10.11 -10.21
CA ALA A 83 -12.26 9.49 -11.22
C ALA A 83 -11.42 8.84 -12.33
N VAL A 84 -11.43 7.51 -12.38
CA VAL A 84 -10.82 6.70 -13.45
C VAL A 84 -11.88 6.35 -14.49
N SER A 85 -11.59 6.66 -15.76
CA SER A 85 -12.52 6.43 -16.88
C SER A 85 -12.28 5.06 -17.52
N PHE A 86 -13.36 4.31 -17.72
CA PHE A 86 -13.41 3.00 -18.36
C PHE A 86 -14.40 3.07 -19.54
N GLY A 87 -13.93 3.60 -20.66
CA GLY A 87 -14.83 3.92 -21.79
C GLY A 87 -15.90 4.93 -21.36
N ARG A 88 -17.15 4.47 -21.26
CA ARG A 88 -18.29 5.30 -20.80
C ARG A 88 -18.50 5.31 -19.28
N GLU A 89 -17.97 4.30 -18.59
CA GLU A 89 -18.10 4.19 -17.13
C GLU A 89 -17.02 5.01 -16.42
N LYS A 90 -17.35 5.56 -15.25
CA LYS A 90 -16.37 6.19 -14.35
C LYS A 90 -16.41 5.48 -13.01
N LYS A 91 -15.25 5.08 -12.52
CA LYS A 91 -15.06 4.52 -11.18
C LYS A 91 -14.10 5.42 -10.39
N ARG A 92 -14.01 5.25 -9.08
CA ARG A 92 -13.18 6.10 -8.22
C ARG A 92 -12.10 5.28 -7.52
N ALA A 93 -10.85 5.69 -7.65
CA ALA A 93 -9.74 5.18 -6.84
C ALA A 93 -9.66 5.98 -5.53
N ASP A 94 -9.30 5.32 -4.43
CA ASP A 94 -9.31 5.97 -3.11
C ASP A 94 -8.28 7.10 -2.99
N ILE A 95 -7.05 6.82 -3.40
CA ILE A 95 -5.94 7.78 -3.39
C ILE A 95 -5.14 7.58 -4.68
N VAL A 96 -4.83 8.68 -5.36
CA VAL A 96 -3.88 8.71 -6.47
C VAL A 96 -2.76 9.68 -6.09
N ILE A 97 -1.52 9.27 -6.34
CA ILE A 97 -0.34 10.13 -6.28
C ILE A 97 0.14 10.33 -7.70
N PHE A 98 0.32 11.59 -8.12
CA PHE A 98 0.81 11.94 -9.45
C PHE A 98 2.34 11.94 -9.52
N ASP A 99 2.85 11.72 -10.71
CA ASP A 99 4.28 11.78 -11.01
C ASP A 99 4.84 13.18 -10.71
N LYS A 100 6.09 13.23 -10.26
CA LYS A 100 6.73 14.49 -9.84
C LYS A 100 6.98 15.45 -11.01
N ASP A 101 7.28 14.89 -12.19
CA ASP A 101 7.66 15.65 -13.39
C ASP A 101 6.44 15.77 -14.30
N LYS A 102 5.62 14.72 -14.39
CA LYS A 102 4.36 14.68 -15.14
C LYS A 102 3.17 14.79 -14.19
N VAL A 103 2.90 16.00 -13.71
CA VAL A 103 1.94 16.29 -12.63
C VAL A 103 0.48 15.83 -12.87
N THR A 104 0.11 15.45 -14.09
CA THR A 104 -1.22 14.88 -14.40
C THR A 104 -1.21 13.37 -14.59
N ALA A 105 -0.03 12.73 -14.59
CA ALA A 105 0.13 11.30 -14.81
C ALA A 105 0.07 10.56 -13.47
N PRO A 106 -0.90 9.66 -13.25
CA PRO A 106 -0.93 8.82 -12.06
C PRO A 106 0.36 7.99 -11.95
N TYR A 107 1.01 8.07 -10.79
CA TYR A 107 2.24 7.35 -10.47
C TYR A 107 1.96 6.16 -9.55
N ILE A 108 1.23 6.41 -8.47
CA ILE A 108 0.78 5.38 -7.52
C ILE A 108 -0.73 5.46 -7.38
N ILE A 109 -1.38 4.30 -7.46
CA ILE A 109 -2.81 4.16 -7.13
C ILE A 109 -2.93 3.32 -5.86
N VAL A 110 -3.71 3.81 -4.90
CA VAL A 110 -4.02 3.10 -3.66
C VAL A 110 -5.50 2.74 -3.63
N GLU A 111 -5.80 1.49 -3.32
CA GLU A 111 -7.15 1.00 -3.03
C GLU A 111 -7.23 0.52 -1.58
N LEU A 112 -8.15 1.11 -0.81
CA LEU A 112 -8.43 0.81 0.59
C LEU A 112 -9.69 -0.06 0.66
N LYS A 113 -9.55 -1.33 1.03
CA LYS A 113 -10.69 -2.26 1.07
C LYS A 113 -11.13 -2.64 2.48
N LYS A 114 -12.38 -3.06 2.56
CA LYS A 114 -12.88 -3.85 3.70
C LYS A 114 -12.16 -5.21 3.71
N PRO A 115 -11.76 -5.76 4.88
CA PRO A 115 -10.96 -6.99 5.01
C PRO A 115 -11.45 -8.24 4.27
N LYS A 116 -12.73 -8.33 3.91
CA LYS A 116 -13.35 -9.56 3.40
C LYS A 116 -13.33 -9.73 1.87
N PHE A 117 -12.78 -8.79 1.09
CA PHE A 117 -12.95 -8.80 -0.38
C PHE A 117 -11.66 -9.09 -1.16
N LYS A 118 -11.64 -10.22 -1.88
CA LYS A 118 -10.56 -10.59 -2.83
C LYS A 118 -10.57 -9.74 -4.12
N GLU A 119 -11.72 -9.19 -4.51
CA GLU A 119 -11.89 -8.46 -5.78
C GLU A 119 -11.11 -7.13 -5.85
N GLY A 120 -10.63 -6.61 -4.71
CA GLY A 120 -9.92 -5.34 -4.69
C GLY A 120 -8.58 -5.34 -5.45
N LYS A 121 -7.90 -6.48 -5.55
CA LYS A 121 -6.64 -6.59 -6.30
C LYS A 121 -6.86 -6.48 -7.80
N GLU A 122 -7.88 -7.14 -8.32
CA GLU A 122 -8.30 -7.05 -9.73
C GLU A 122 -8.72 -5.62 -10.10
N GLN A 123 -9.45 -4.95 -9.21
CA GLN A 123 -9.86 -3.57 -9.38
C GLN A 123 -8.67 -2.61 -9.41
N LEU A 124 -7.71 -2.77 -8.48
CA LEU A 124 -6.48 -1.99 -8.47
C LEU A 124 -5.68 -2.16 -9.77
N LYS A 125 -5.51 -3.41 -10.23
CA LYS A 125 -4.84 -3.70 -11.51
C LYS A 125 -5.57 -3.04 -12.68
N SER A 126 -6.90 -3.08 -12.68
CA SER A 126 -7.73 -2.41 -13.69
C SER A 126 -7.53 -0.90 -13.70
N TYR A 127 -7.43 -0.26 -12.52
CA TYR A 127 -7.11 1.17 -12.42
C TYR A 127 -5.72 1.50 -12.94
N CYS A 128 -4.71 0.71 -12.57
CA CYS A 128 -3.35 0.91 -13.06
C CYS A 128 -3.27 0.76 -14.59
N ASN A 129 -3.98 -0.22 -15.16
CA ASN A 129 -4.06 -0.40 -16.61
C ASN A 129 -4.77 0.78 -17.31
N ALA A 130 -5.89 1.27 -16.76
CA ALA A 130 -6.66 2.36 -17.36
C ALA A 130 -5.93 3.72 -17.31
N THR A 131 -5.07 3.92 -16.30
CA THR A 131 -4.35 5.19 -16.09
C THR A 131 -2.90 5.17 -16.56
N GLY A 132 -2.34 3.97 -16.76
CA GLY A 132 -0.91 3.79 -17.01
C GLY A 132 -0.04 3.86 -15.75
N ALA A 133 -0.63 3.93 -14.55
CA ALA A 133 0.14 4.02 -13.31
C ALA A 133 1.08 2.81 -13.14
N PRO A 134 2.38 3.04 -12.91
CA PRO A 134 3.36 1.97 -12.74
C PRO A 134 3.22 1.23 -11.41
N ILE A 135 2.60 1.84 -10.38
CA ILE A 135 2.55 1.26 -9.04
C ILE A 135 1.11 1.18 -8.54
N GLY A 136 0.75 0.01 -8.04
CA GLY A 136 -0.50 -0.22 -7.33
C GLY A 136 -0.27 -0.61 -5.88
N VAL A 137 -1.04 -0.04 -4.96
CA VAL A 137 -1.04 -0.40 -3.54
C VAL A 137 -2.42 -0.84 -3.13
N TRP A 138 -2.49 -2.04 -2.56
CA TRP A 138 -3.72 -2.58 -2.01
C TRP A 138 -3.55 -2.77 -0.51
N THR A 139 -4.49 -2.25 0.29
CA THR A 139 -4.53 -2.54 1.72
C THR A 139 -5.96 -2.76 2.19
N ASN A 140 -6.12 -3.61 3.20
CA ASN A 140 -7.39 -3.80 3.88
C ASN A 140 -7.36 -3.42 5.38
N GLY A 141 -6.32 -2.70 5.82
CA GLY A 141 -6.12 -2.32 7.21
C GLY A 141 -5.48 -3.41 8.09
N ASP A 142 -5.39 -4.66 7.62
CA ASP A 142 -4.62 -5.75 8.25
C ASP A 142 -3.39 -6.16 7.42
N SER A 143 -3.59 -6.35 6.12
CA SER A 143 -2.56 -6.70 5.15
C SER A 143 -2.40 -5.61 4.11
N ILE A 144 -1.18 -5.50 3.59
CA ILE A 144 -0.82 -4.59 2.51
C ILE A 144 -0.07 -5.37 1.42
N SER A 145 -0.28 -5.00 0.18
CA SER A 145 0.44 -5.54 -0.97
C SER A 145 0.77 -4.42 -1.94
N TYR A 146 1.99 -4.45 -2.46
CA TYR A 146 2.50 -3.46 -3.39
C TYR A 146 2.80 -4.16 -4.72
N TYR A 147 2.47 -3.49 -5.82
CA TYR A 147 2.59 -4.05 -7.16
C TYR A 147 3.33 -3.09 -8.08
N HIS A 148 4.29 -3.62 -8.84
CA HIS A 148 4.87 -2.94 -9.99
C HIS A 148 4.25 -3.47 -11.28
N ARG A 149 3.65 -2.57 -12.08
CA ARG A 149 3.12 -2.84 -13.41
C ARG A 149 4.22 -2.67 -14.45
N LYS A 150 4.76 -3.78 -14.95
CA LYS A 150 5.79 -3.79 -16.02
C LYS A 150 5.18 -3.63 -17.40
N ASP A 151 4.09 -4.35 -17.65
CA ASP A 151 3.36 -4.34 -18.91
C ASP A 151 1.85 -4.25 -18.65
N PRO A 152 1.04 -3.85 -19.65
CA PRO A 152 -0.41 -3.99 -19.56
C PRO A 152 -0.77 -5.43 -19.14
N ASN A 153 -1.43 -5.59 -18.00
CA ASN A 153 -1.83 -6.86 -17.38
C ASN A 153 -0.73 -7.69 -16.69
N TYR A 154 0.53 -7.24 -16.66
CA TYR A 154 1.59 -7.91 -15.89
C TYR A 154 2.01 -7.10 -14.67
N PHE A 155 1.80 -7.69 -13.49
CA PHE A 155 2.07 -7.07 -12.19
C PHE A 155 2.92 -8.02 -11.34
N GLU A 156 4.00 -7.50 -10.79
CA GLU A 156 4.86 -8.20 -9.85
C GLU A 156 4.69 -7.61 -8.45
N ASP A 157 4.59 -8.46 -7.44
CA ASP A 157 4.64 -8.00 -6.04
C ASP A 157 6.00 -7.36 -5.76
N ILE A 158 6.03 -6.19 -5.14
CA ILE A 158 7.26 -5.52 -4.69
C ILE A 158 7.22 -5.38 -3.15
N PRO A 159 8.38 -5.30 -2.47
CA PRO A 159 8.40 -5.26 -1.01
C PRO A 159 7.78 -3.99 -0.43
N THR A 160 7.91 -2.86 -1.14
CA THR A 160 7.41 -1.55 -0.73
C THR A 160 7.23 -0.63 -1.95
N ILE A 161 6.69 0.57 -1.75
CA ILE A 161 6.74 1.66 -2.74
C ILE A 161 7.98 2.56 -2.49
N PRO A 162 8.50 3.24 -3.51
CA PRO A 162 9.55 4.23 -3.29
C PRO A 162 9.05 5.38 -2.41
N ARG A 163 9.94 5.96 -1.61
CA ARG A 163 9.73 7.29 -1.04
C ARG A 163 9.73 8.34 -2.15
N ALA A 164 9.20 9.52 -1.87
CA ALA A 164 9.07 10.60 -2.86
C ALA A 164 10.42 11.08 -3.46
N ASP A 165 11.52 10.84 -2.75
CA ASP A 165 12.90 11.13 -3.12
C ASP A 165 13.63 9.93 -3.77
N GLN A 166 13.00 8.76 -3.81
CA GLN A 166 13.56 7.53 -4.40
C GLN A 166 12.96 7.24 -5.77
N LYS A 167 13.69 6.46 -6.56
CA LYS A 167 13.18 5.90 -7.82
C LYS A 167 12.62 4.51 -7.57
N LEU A 168 11.71 4.09 -8.44
CA LEU A 168 11.21 2.72 -8.44
C LEU A 168 12.33 1.71 -8.72
N SER A 169 13.34 2.07 -9.53
CA SER A 169 14.51 1.22 -9.79
C SER A 169 15.23 0.81 -8.50
N ASP A 170 15.35 1.73 -7.54
CA ASP A 170 16.08 1.52 -6.29
C ASP A 170 15.40 0.41 -5.46
N ILE A 171 14.07 0.41 -5.43
CA ILE A 171 13.26 -0.62 -4.76
C ILE A 171 13.37 -1.98 -5.47
N LEU A 172 13.43 -1.98 -6.81
CA LEU A 172 13.57 -3.21 -7.56
C LEU A 172 14.95 -3.83 -7.34
N GLU A 173 16.02 -3.06 -7.43
CA GLU A 173 17.40 -3.50 -7.21
C GLU A 173 17.60 -4.10 -5.81
N GLU A 174 17.07 -3.44 -4.76
CA GLU A 174 17.11 -3.98 -3.38
C GLU A 174 16.47 -5.37 -3.29
N ARG A 175 15.33 -5.58 -3.95
CA ARG A 175 14.69 -6.90 -3.98
C ARG A 175 15.57 -7.95 -4.67
N TRP A 176 16.15 -7.62 -5.84
CA TRP A 176 17.05 -8.52 -6.55
C TRP A 176 18.23 -8.94 -5.66
N THR A 177 18.86 -7.99 -4.95
CA THR A 177 19.98 -8.34 -4.06
C THR A 177 19.60 -9.34 -2.96
N ILE A 178 18.39 -9.24 -2.38
CA ILE A 178 17.93 -10.18 -1.34
C ILE A 178 17.60 -11.55 -1.95
N ASP A 179 16.83 -11.58 -3.04
CA ASP A 179 16.45 -12.83 -3.72
C ASP A 179 17.69 -13.55 -4.29
N ASP A 180 18.63 -12.82 -4.88
CA ASP A 180 19.91 -13.34 -5.36
C ASP A 180 20.76 -13.90 -4.21
N LEU A 181 20.77 -13.25 -3.04
CA LEU A 181 21.45 -13.77 -1.84
C LEU A 181 20.80 -15.09 -1.35
N ILE A 182 19.47 -15.19 -1.39
CA ILE A 182 18.75 -16.41 -0.97
C ILE A 182 18.97 -17.55 -1.97
N VAL A 183 18.88 -17.27 -3.27
CA VAL A 183 19.14 -18.25 -4.33
C VAL A 183 20.59 -18.73 -4.27
N ASN A 184 21.55 -17.82 -4.14
CA ASN A 184 22.95 -18.18 -3.97
C ASN A 184 23.20 -18.95 -2.67
N TYR A 185 22.59 -18.56 -1.55
CA TYR A 185 22.69 -19.32 -0.30
C TYR A 185 22.12 -20.73 -0.44
N HIS A 186 20.96 -20.88 -1.08
CA HIS A 186 20.36 -22.19 -1.33
C HIS A 186 21.27 -23.04 -2.22
N PHE A 187 21.78 -22.47 -3.30
CA PHE A 187 22.70 -23.12 -4.23
C PHE A 187 24.01 -23.54 -3.55
N ILE A 188 24.62 -22.67 -2.73
CA ILE A 188 25.82 -22.97 -1.93
C ILE A 188 25.51 -24.04 -0.87
N SER A 189 24.32 -24.03 -0.27
CA SER A 189 23.91 -25.02 0.73
C SER A 189 23.68 -26.41 0.11
N GLU A 190 23.14 -26.48 -1.11
CA GLU A 190 22.98 -27.72 -1.86
C GLU A 190 24.33 -28.28 -2.33
N GLN A 191 25.23 -27.40 -2.82
CA GLN A 191 26.61 -27.77 -3.18
C GLN A 191 27.39 -28.32 -1.97
N LYS A 192 27.26 -27.69 -0.79
CA LYS A 192 27.89 -28.19 0.45
C LYS A 192 27.30 -29.52 0.93
N ARG A 193 25.98 -29.73 0.83
CA ARG A 193 25.35 -31.02 1.14
C ARG A 193 25.85 -32.13 0.21
N HIS A 194 26.00 -31.82 -1.08
CA HIS A 194 26.53 -32.75 -2.07
C HIS A 194 28.00 -33.12 -1.79
N PHE A 195 28.81 -32.15 -1.35
CA PHE A 195 30.20 -32.36 -0.96
C PHE A 195 30.34 -33.23 0.31
N PHE A 196 29.51 -32.98 1.33
CA PHE A 196 29.54 -33.78 2.58
C PHE A 196 28.99 -35.20 2.41
N ALA A 197 28.03 -35.42 1.49
CA ALA A 197 27.50 -36.76 1.20
C ALA A 197 28.55 -37.69 0.54
N HIS A 198 29.54 -37.12 -0.17
CA HIS A 198 30.62 -37.87 -0.81
C HIS A 198 31.83 -38.14 0.11
N SER A 199 32.00 -37.42 1.22
CA SER A 199 33.12 -37.60 2.14
C SER A 199 32.91 -38.70 3.20
N PHE A 200 31.74 -39.33 3.27
CA PHE A 200 31.46 -40.45 4.19
C PHE A 200 31.11 -41.76 3.46
N ARG A 201 31.91 -42.17 2.46
CA ARG A 201 32.02 -43.59 2.12
C ARG A 201 33.23 -44.16 2.84
N LYS A 202 33.00 -44.86 3.96
CA LYS A 202 34.06 -45.67 4.61
C LYS A 202 34.62 -46.67 3.59
N PRO A 203 35.94 -46.81 3.45
CA PRO A 203 36.50 -47.86 2.60
C PRO A 203 36.10 -49.23 3.16
N SER A 204 35.60 -50.09 2.28
CA SER A 204 35.40 -51.51 2.54
C SER A 204 36.74 -52.16 2.90
N PRO A 205 36.85 -52.93 3.99
CA PRO A 205 38.06 -53.71 4.24
C PRO A 205 38.16 -54.80 3.18
N LEU A 206 39.24 -54.76 2.41
CA LEU A 206 39.67 -55.84 1.52
C LEU A 206 40.50 -56.84 2.35
N PHE A 207 39.98 -58.07 2.41
CA PHE A 207 40.56 -59.31 2.94
C PHE A 207 40.78 -59.43 4.45
#